data_AF-A0A1M6DDM7-F1
#
_entry.id   AF-A0A1M6DDM7-F1
#
_cell.length_a   1.000
_cell.length_b   1.000
_cell.length_c   1.000
_cell.angle_alpha   90.00
_cell.angle_beta   90.00
_cell.angle_gamma   90.00
#
_symmetry.space_group_name_H-M   'P 1'
#
loop_
_entity.id
_entity.type
_entity.pdbx_description
1 polymer ?
#
loop_
_entity_poly.entity_id
_entity_poly.type
_entity_poly.pdbx_seq_one_letter_code
_entity_poly.pdbx_strand_id
1 'polypeptide(L)'
;MTIQQTNKNSFKTANWRLRSGQRETTSSGVEKLALSPLPVTTGHTPLAVTKLIHINEQGVLELRNVSLAIGITQMYLLSISIGTLLITMPWILISIYNVFIPFFPMSLGFSLLIGGAFYYQIKDSYRAAISDIPIIFHPCKKELLISWVKQQSLRPSLFGSLNNDGYSKSSDKLVFCTFIGFLFFSVSWAILSVGLFINIPNEKDEVIQIVCIAMMLVGLIVLYFPLKPWLTYFRESRKNPTQHYIAGIPWEEVAVEFHQLGAMGYLGARSMYQLSLVCPLPDEADKRYTVSLPVYSQQEAFCLYELIRDYMEHGAKGLEHTAAAKLQTEAPDYGRAAFKKELEANEGNPLWVIWHTLTLRYFAHRYLEWTLDVLPKKNIHREAAIQWSQPIPESEWAKPSEQLQEANRRVRELYAKGLDWESPEVQAVLREYERV
;
A
#
# COMPACT_ATOMS: atom_id res chain seq x y z
N MET A 1 7.78 23.33 0.22
CA MET A 1 8.20 22.69 -1.04
C MET A 1 7.21 23.11 -2.12
N THR A 2 7.70 23.44 -3.31
CA THR A 2 6.86 23.87 -4.44
C THR A 2 6.24 22.64 -5.10
N ILE A 3 4.94 22.69 -5.40
CA ILE A 3 4.25 21.64 -6.16
C ILE A 3 4.79 21.69 -7.58
N GLN A 4 5.32 20.56 -8.06
CA GLN A 4 5.79 20.46 -9.44
C GLN A 4 4.57 20.46 -10.36
N GLN A 5 4.60 21.30 -11.39
CA GLN A 5 3.63 21.23 -12.47
C GLN A 5 4.22 20.36 -13.59
N THR A 6 3.44 19.43 -14.11
CA THR A 6 3.84 18.71 -15.32
C THR A 6 3.87 19.66 -16.51
N ASN A 7 4.85 19.46 -17.39
CA ASN A 7 4.92 20.22 -18.63
C ASN A 7 3.79 19.74 -19.56
N LYS A 8 2.90 20.66 -19.93
CA LYS A 8 1.79 20.39 -20.85
C LYS A 8 2.37 19.77 -22.12
N ASN A 9 1.85 18.59 -22.52
CA ASN A 9 2.22 17.80 -23.71
C ASN A 9 3.24 16.66 -23.52
N SER A 10 3.87 16.49 -22.35
CA SER A 10 4.72 15.30 -22.12
C SER A 10 3.94 13.98 -22.25
N PHE A 11 2.63 14.05 -22.03
CA PHE A 11 1.66 12.95 -22.04
C PHE A 11 1.26 12.45 -23.44
N LYS A 12 1.35 13.28 -24.50
CA LYS A 12 0.93 12.89 -25.86
C LYS A 12 1.92 11.94 -26.53
N THR A 13 3.17 11.92 -26.08
CA THR A 13 4.27 11.12 -26.65
C THR A 13 4.62 9.87 -25.84
N ALA A 14 3.87 9.57 -24.78
CA ALA A 14 4.17 8.47 -23.87
C ALA A 14 3.85 7.10 -24.50
N ASN A 15 4.88 6.28 -24.71
CA ASN A 15 4.77 4.97 -25.36
C ASN A 15 4.01 3.91 -24.54
N TRP A 16 3.86 4.12 -23.23
CA TRP A 16 3.17 3.19 -22.33
C TRP A 16 1.64 3.31 -22.37
N ARG A 17 1.11 4.30 -23.10
CA ARG A 17 -0.30 4.66 -23.13
C ARG A 17 -1.09 3.71 -24.03
N LEU A 18 -2.13 3.12 -23.45
CA LEU A 18 -3.12 2.34 -24.19
C LEU A 18 -4.19 3.26 -24.81
N ARG A 19 -4.65 2.93 -26.00
CA ARG A 19 -5.75 3.64 -26.68
C ARG A 19 -7.08 3.26 -26.06
N SER A 20 -8.06 4.16 -26.10
CA SER A 20 -9.42 3.87 -25.65
C SER A 20 -9.95 2.61 -26.33
N GLY A 21 -10.55 1.72 -25.52
CA GLY A 21 -11.07 0.43 -25.97
C GLY A 21 -10.01 -0.61 -26.33
N GLN A 22 -8.71 -0.27 -26.25
CA GLN A 22 -7.64 -1.23 -26.48
C GLN A 22 -7.58 -2.24 -25.32
N ARG A 23 -7.54 -3.52 -25.69
CA ARG A 23 -7.25 -4.61 -24.77
C ARG A 23 -5.82 -5.08 -24.96
N GLU A 24 -5.09 -5.22 -23.87
CA GLU A 24 -3.73 -5.77 -23.88
C GLU A 24 -3.61 -6.84 -22.80
N THR A 25 -3.07 -8.00 -23.16
CA THR A 25 -2.72 -9.04 -22.19
C THR A 25 -1.21 -8.95 -21.94
N THR A 26 -0.84 -8.62 -20.70
CA THR A 26 0.57 -8.56 -20.30
C THR A 26 1.15 -9.98 -20.24
N SER A 27 2.47 -10.14 -20.39
CA SER A 27 3.15 -11.44 -20.24
C SER A 27 2.91 -12.13 -18.89
N SER A 28 2.48 -11.38 -17.87
CA SER A 28 2.06 -11.86 -16.55
C SER A 28 0.61 -12.39 -16.51
N GLY A 29 -0.10 -12.41 -17.63
CA GLY A 29 -1.51 -12.85 -17.70
C GLY A 29 -2.53 -11.80 -17.24
N VAL A 30 -2.11 -10.55 -17.05
CA VAL A 30 -3.01 -9.44 -16.71
C VAL A 30 -3.67 -8.93 -17.98
N GLU A 31 -4.99 -9.04 -18.04
CA GLU A 31 -5.80 -8.42 -19.09
C GLU A 31 -6.08 -6.97 -18.70
N LYS A 32 -5.72 -6.04 -19.58
CA LYS A 32 -5.94 -4.62 -19.41
C LYS A 32 -6.93 -4.14 -20.44
N LEU A 33 -7.89 -3.32 -20.03
CA LEU A 33 -8.80 -2.59 -20.90
C LEU A 33 -8.62 -1.11 -20.61
N ALA A 34 -8.17 -0.34 -21.58
CA ALA A 34 -8.13 1.11 -21.44
C ALA A 34 -9.54 1.69 -21.60
N LEU A 35 -10.04 2.28 -20.52
CA LEU A 35 -11.34 2.98 -20.49
C LEU A 35 -11.24 4.34 -21.15
N SER A 36 -10.06 4.90 -21.01
CA SER A 36 -9.73 6.24 -21.36
C SER A 36 -8.21 6.29 -21.37
N PRO A 37 -7.64 7.03 -22.31
CA PRO A 37 -6.50 7.82 -21.90
C PRO A 37 -6.86 9.29 -21.73
N LEU A 38 -8.14 9.67 -21.89
CA LEU A 38 -8.70 11.01 -21.72
C LEU A 38 -10.10 10.93 -21.09
N PRO A 39 -10.50 11.90 -20.23
CA PRO A 39 -11.69 11.82 -19.38
C PRO A 39 -13.04 11.96 -20.13
N VAL A 40 -13.28 11.15 -21.15
CA VAL A 40 -14.54 11.10 -21.92
C VAL A 40 -15.55 10.20 -21.20
N THR A 41 -16.84 10.55 -21.30
CA THR A 41 -17.92 9.76 -20.69
C THR A 41 -18.09 8.39 -21.35
N THR A 42 -18.43 7.39 -20.53
CA THR A 42 -18.80 6.02 -20.87
C THR A 42 -20.32 5.79 -20.90
N GLY A 43 -21.12 6.78 -20.49
CA GLY A 43 -22.59 6.69 -20.49
C GLY A 43 -23.18 5.84 -19.36
N HIS A 44 -22.35 5.25 -18.49
CA HIS A 44 -22.82 4.49 -17.33
C HIS A 44 -23.30 5.38 -16.19
N THR A 45 -24.09 4.81 -15.29
CA THR A 45 -24.54 5.53 -14.09
C THR A 45 -23.35 5.75 -13.16
N PRO A 46 -23.10 6.98 -12.68
CA PRO A 46 -22.07 7.20 -11.69
C PRO A 46 -22.45 6.44 -10.41
N LEU A 47 -21.54 5.65 -9.85
CA LEU A 47 -21.76 4.91 -8.60
C LEU A 47 -20.40 4.59 -7.95
N ALA A 48 -20.28 4.80 -6.64
CA ALA A 48 -19.17 4.25 -5.86
C ALA A 48 -19.69 3.12 -4.98
N VAL A 49 -19.16 1.92 -5.18
CA VAL A 49 -19.33 0.79 -4.23
C VAL A 49 -18.09 0.66 -3.33
N THR A 50 -17.02 1.38 -3.66
CA THR A 50 -15.73 1.32 -2.95
C THR A 50 -15.68 2.32 -1.79
N LYS A 51 -15.09 1.89 -0.67
CA LYS A 51 -14.95 2.72 0.56
C LYS A 51 -13.72 3.66 0.53
N LEU A 52 -13.07 3.78 -0.62
CA LEU A 52 -11.81 4.51 -0.78
C LEU A 52 -12.02 5.99 -1.12
N ILE A 53 -13.23 6.35 -1.55
CA ILE A 53 -13.61 7.71 -1.92
C ILE A 53 -14.16 8.44 -0.68
N HIS A 54 -13.65 9.65 -0.43
CA HIS A 54 -14.04 10.50 0.68
C HIS A 54 -14.00 11.98 0.26
N ILE A 55 -14.83 12.84 0.86
CA ILE A 55 -14.74 14.30 0.66
C ILE A 55 -13.99 14.91 1.84
N ASN A 56 -12.87 15.60 1.59
CA ASN A 56 -12.10 16.26 2.65
C ASN A 56 -12.86 17.44 3.28
N GLU A 57 -12.38 17.93 4.42
CA GLU A 57 -12.83 19.15 5.11
C GLU A 57 -12.94 20.37 4.18
N GLN A 58 -12.12 20.45 3.12
CA GLN A 58 -12.17 21.52 2.12
C GLN A 58 -13.23 21.31 1.01
N GLY A 59 -14.03 20.24 1.07
CA GLY A 59 -15.05 19.93 0.07
C GLY A 59 -14.50 19.28 -1.21
N VAL A 60 -13.26 18.79 -1.17
CA VAL A 60 -12.56 18.22 -2.32
C VAL A 60 -12.55 16.68 -2.25
N LEU A 61 -12.68 16.00 -3.39
CA LEU A 61 -12.70 14.53 -3.46
C LEU A 61 -11.30 13.96 -3.25
N GLU A 62 -11.19 12.98 -2.36
CA GLU A 62 -9.95 12.30 -2.02
C GLU A 62 -10.06 10.78 -2.16
N LEU A 63 -9.00 10.16 -2.67
CA LEU A 63 -8.79 8.72 -2.59
C LEU A 63 -7.85 8.41 -1.44
N ARG A 64 -8.35 7.62 -0.49
CA ARG A 64 -7.54 7.09 0.61
C ARG A 64 -6.87 5.79 0.17
N ASN A 65 -5.54 5.71 0.33
CA ASN A 65 -4.75 4.51 0.01
C ASN A 65 -4.81 3.43 1.11
N VAL A 66 -5.87 3.40 1.93
CA VAL A 66 -5.95 2.48 3.08
C VAL A 66 -6.90 1.35 2.77
N SER A 67 -6.35 0.13 2.75
CA SER A 67 -7.10 -1.11 2.85
C SER A 67 -8.03 -1.06 4.07
N LEU A 68 -9.33 -0.87 3.84
CA LEU A 68 -10.36 -0.88 4.89
C LEU A 68 -10.59 -2.28 5.49
N ALA A 69 -9.74 -3.26 5.19
CA ALA A 69 -9.87 -4.62 5.71
C ALA A 69 -9.35 -4.71 7.15
N ILE A 70 -10.24 -4.45 8.11
CA ILE A 70 -10.01 -4.60 9.56
C ILE A 70 -9.37 -5.96 9.89
N GLY A 71 -9.76 -7.02 9.20
CA GLY A 71 -9.20 -8.36 9.40
C GLY A 71 -7.69 -8.45 9.15
N ILE A 72 -7.15 -7.67 8.20
CA ILE A 72 -5.71 -7.65 7.93
C ILE A 72 -4.97 -6.98 9.10
N THR A 73 -5.49 -5.84 9.59
CA THR A 73 -4.97 -5.15 10.77
C THR A 73 -5.02 -6.04 12.01
N GLN A 74 -6.11 -6.78 12.19
CA GLN A 74 -6.26 -7.73 13.29
C GLN A 74 -5.22 -8.86 13.22
N MET A 75 -5.05 -9.48 12.05
CA MET A 75 -4.02 -10.51 11.83
C MET A 75 -2.61 -9.96 12.10
N TYR A 76 -2.36 -8.71 11.70
CA TYR A 76 -1.11 -8.04 11.99
C TYR A 76 -0.86 -7.86 13.49
N LEU A 77 -1.82 -7.35 14.25
CA LEU A 77 -1.72 -7.19 15.71
C LEU A 77 -1.57 -8.53 16.44
N LEU A 78 -2.27 -9.57 15.96
CA LEU A 78 -2.13 -10.94 16.48
C LEU A 78 -0.71 -11.46 16.24
N SER A 79 -0.17 -11.27 15.04
CA SER A 79 1.19 -11.69 14.70
C SER A 79 2.25 -11.04 15.58
N ILE A 80 2.09 -9.74 15.89
CA ILE A 80 2.96 -9.01 16.82
C ILE A 80 2.83 -9.58 18.23
N SER A 81 1.60 -9.84 18.69
CA SER A 81 1.35 -10.39 20.03
C SER A 81 1.99 -11.76 20.21
N ILE A 82 1.82 -12.66 19.23
CA ILE A 82 2.46 -13.98 19.22
C ILE A 82 3.98 -13.83 19.16
N GLY A 83 4.50 -12.95 18.30
CA GLY A 83 5.94 -12.68 18.21
C GLY A 83 6.53 -12.17 19.53
N THR A 84 5.80 -11.32 20.24
CA THR A 84 6.22 -10.79 21.55
C THR A 84 6.24 -11.90 22.60
N LEU A 85 5.24 -12.78 22.60
CA LEU A 85 5.20 -13.95 23.50
C LEU A 85 6.35 -14.94 23.21
N LEU A 86 6.67 -15.17 21.94
CA LEU A 86 7.81 -15.98 21.53
C LEU A 86 9.16 -15.37 21.94
N ILE A 87 9.24 -14.04 22.07
CA ILE A 87 10.43 -13.35 22.59
C ILE A 87 10.47 -13.46 24.12
N THR A 88 9.37 -13.17 24.83
CA THR A 88 9.36 -13.08 26.30
C THR A 88 9.44 -14.45 26.99
N MET A 89 8.84 -15.50 26.42
CA MET A 89 8.86 -16.85 27.02
C MET A 89 10.28 -17.38 27.26
N PRO A 90 11.21 -17.38 26.27
CA PRO A 90 12.60 -17.76 26.49
C PRO A 90 13.31 -16.94 27.59
N TRP A 91 13.06 -15.63 27.65
CA TRP A 91 13.65 -14.76 28.70
C TRP A 91 13.10 -15.07 30.09
N ILE A 92 11.81 -15.37 30.22
CA ILE A 92 11.17 -15.76 31.49
C ILE A 92 11.73 -17.11 31.96
N LEU A 93 11.84 -18.10 31.05
CA LEU A 93 12.43 -19.40 31.37
C LEU A 93 13.90 -19.25 31.82
N ILE A 94 14.68 -18.40 31.14
CA ILE A 94 16.04 -18.04 31.55
C ILE A 94 16.08 -17.48 32.98
N SER A 95 15.15 -16.58 33.32
CA SER A 95 15.10 -15.95 34.64
C SER A 95 14.66 -16.90 35.75
N ILE A 96 13.77 -17.86 35.47
CA ILE A 96 13.22 -18.78 36.48
C ILE A 96 14.21 -19.90 36.80
N TYR A 97 14.85 -20.47 35.78
CA TYR A 97 15.70 -21.64 35.97
C TYR A 97 17.17 -21.30 36.29
N ASN A 98 17.54 -20.01 36.35
CA ASN A 98 18.93 -19.55 36.51
C ASN A 98 19.91 -20.13 35.47
N VAL A 99 19.40 -20.68 34.37
CA VAL A 99 20.18 -21.23 33.25
C VAL A 99 20.57 -20.11 32.28
N PHE A 100 20.92 -18.95 32.86
CA PHE A 100 21.03 -17.67 32.14
C PHE A 100 22.05 -17.72 31.03
N ILE A 101 23.18 -18.39 31.28
CA ILE A 101 24.35 -18.28 30.42
C ILE A 101 24.25 -19.15 29.15
N PRO A 102 23.90 -20.44 29.18
CA PRO A 102 23.91 -21.26 27.97
C PRO A 102 22.84 -20.89 26.92
N PHE A 103 21.68 -20.38 27.34
CA PHE A 103 20.60 -20.01 26.40
C PHE A 103 20.59 -18.53 26.00
N PHE A 104 21.49 -17.72 26.59
CA PHE A 104 21.54 -16.27 26.34
C PHE A 104 21.66 -15.90 24.86
N PRO A 105 22.57 -16.50 24.05
CA PRO A 105 22.72 -16.11 22.66
C PRO A 105 21.52 -16.46 21.80
N MET A 106 20.85 -17.57 22.10
CA MET A 106 19.64 -17.98 21.38
C MET A 106 18.54 -16.96 21.62
N SER A 107 18.24 -16.66 22.88
CA SER A 107 17.20 -15.71 23.25
C SER A 107 17.50 -14.29 22.75
N LEU A 108 18.76 -13.85 22.83
CA LEU A 108 19.20 -12.57 22.28
C LEU A 108 19.05 -12.54 20.74
N GLY A 109 19.47 -13.60 20.06
CA GLY A 109 19.35 -13.75 18.61
C GLY A 109 17.90 -13.70 18.13
N PHE A 110 17.03 -14.50 18.74
CA PHE A 110 15.59 -14.49 18.47
C PHE A 110 14.97 -13.12 18.72
N SER A 111 15.37 -12.44 19.80
CA SER A 111 14.88 -11.09 20.13
C SER A 111 15.30 -10.06 19.09
N LEU A 112 16.56 -10.07 18.65
CA LEU A 112 17.06 -9.14 17.64
C LEU A 112 16.47 -9.40 16.26
N LEU A 113 16.30 -10.67 15.88
CA LEU A 113 15.74 -11.06 14.58
C LEU A 113 14.23 -10.77 14.50
N ILE A 114 13.45 -11.37 15.40
CA ILE A 114 11.99 -11.26 15.38
C ILE A 114 11.57 -9.87 15.83
N GLY A 115 12.13 -9.37 16.94
CA GLY A 115 11.83 -8.03 17.44
C GLY A 115 12.28 -6.93 16.49
N GLY A 116 13.45 -7.08 15.87
CA GLY A 116 13.91 -6.16 14.82
C GLY A 116 12.99 -6.18 13.59
N ALA A 117 12.60 -7.36 13.12
CA ALA A 117 11.67 -7.49 11.98
C ALA A 117 10.34 -6.75 12.25
N PHE A 118 9.72 -7.00 13.40
CA PHE A 118 8.47 -6.35 13.80
C PHE A 118 8.63 -4.84 14.00
N TYR A 119 9.66 -4.41 14.76
CA TYR A 119 9.90 -2.99 15.03
C TYR A 119 9.95 -2.19 13.73
N TYR A 120 10.75 -2.64 12.78
CA TYR A 120 10.88 -1.93 11.53
C TYR A 120 9.65 -2.09 10.63
N GLN A 121 8.93 -3.22 10.65
CA GLN A 121 7.67 -3.33 9.90
C GLN A 121 6.63 -2.32 10.41
N ILE A 122 6.54 -2.12 11.73
CA ILE A 122 5.70 -1.08 12.34
C ILE A 122 6.19 0.30 11.92
N LYS A 123 7.51 0.54 12.02
CA LYS A 123 8.13 1.82 11.67
C LYS A 123 7.92 2.18 10.20
N ASP A 124 8.05 1.23 9.30
CA ASP A 124 7.89 1.42 7.86
C ASP A 124 6.41 1.69 7.53
N SER A 125 5.49 0.91 8.13
CA SER A 125 4.04 1.17 8.02
C SER A 125 3.65 2.57 8.52
N TYR A 126 4.22 2.97 9.66
CA TYR A 126 3.99 4.29 10.24
C TYR A 126 4.55 5.41 9.36
N ARG A 127 5.76 5.23 8.81
CA ARG A 127 6.39 6.21 7.90
C ARG A 127 5.61 6.35 6.61
N ALA A 128 5.20 5.24 5.99
CA ALA A 128 4.39 5.23 4.78
C ALA A 128 3.06 5.98 4.99
N ALA A 129 2.35 5.67 6.08
CA ALA A 129 1.09 6.34 6.41
C ALA A 129 1.23 7.85 6.70
N ILE A 130 2.43 8.32 7.10
CA ILE A 130 2.72 9.74 7.31
C ILE A 130 3.23 10.40 6.04
N SER A 131 3.93 9.70 5.16
CA SER A 131 4.48 10.28 3.94
C SER A 131 3.47 10.35 2.81
N ASP A 132 2.57 9.39 2.72
CA ASP A 132 1.65 9.25 1.60
C ASP A 132 0.52 10.27 1.76
N ILE A 133 0.47 11.23 0.84
CA ILE A 133 -0.64 12.16 0.74
C ILE A 133 -1.78 11.40 0.04
N PRO A 134 -3.04 11.50 0.54
CA PRO A 134 -4.17 11.03 -0.23
C PRO A 134 -4.19 11.70 -1.60
N ILE A 135 -4.71 11.00 -2.60
CA ILE A 135 -4.80 11.56 -3.94
C ILE A 135 -6.00 12.49 -3.97
N ILE A 136 -5.79 13.74 -4.36
CA ILE A 136 -6.82 14.78 -4.26
C ILE A 136 -7.22 15.23 -5.67
N PHE A 137 -8.51 15.19 -5.97
CA PHE A 137 -9.07 15.64 -7.24
C PHE A 137 -9.62 17.04 -7.11
N HIS A 138 -9.09 18.01 -7.85
CA HIS A 138 -9.59 19.38 -7.78
C HIS A 138 -10.40 19.75 -9.02
N PRO A 139 -11.73 19.94 -8.91
CA PRO A 139 -12.59 20.17 -10.07
C PRO A 139 -12.34 21.52 -10.75
N CYS A 140 -12.11 22.60 -9.97
CA CYS A 140 -11.87 23.94 -10.52
C CYS A 140 -10.50 24.07 -11.20
N LYS A 141 -9.46 23.37 -10.70
CA LYS A 141 -8.13 23.31 -11.34
C LYS A 141 -8.08 22.33 -12.51
N LYS A 142 -9.01 21.36 -12.56
CA LYS A 142 -8.95 20.19 -13.45
C LYS A 142 -7.62 19.45 -13.31
N GLU A 143 -7.13 19.32 -12.09
CA GLU A 143 -5.85 18.69 -11.77
C GLU A 143 -6.03 17.65 -10.66
N LEU A 144 -5.15 16.65 -10.69
CA LEU A 144 -4.98 15.60 -9.71
C LEU A 144 -3.69 15.85 -8.92
N LEU A 145 -3.79 15.94 -7.60
CA LEU A 145 -2.61 15.97 -6.73
C LEU A 145 -2.17 14.54 -6.45
N ILE A 146 -0.95 14.21 -6.87
CA ILE A 146 -0.30 12.94 -6.52
C ILE A 146 0.94 13.19 -5.68
N SER A 147 1.26 12.21 -4.84
CA SER A 147 2.55 12.13 -4.15
C SER A 147 3.22 10.80 -4.46
N TRP A 148 4.53 10.83 -4.67
CA TRP A 148 5.32 9.61 -4.86
C TRP A 148 6.72 9.78 -4.27
N VAL A 149 7.39 8.64 -4.09
CA VAL A 149 8.76 8.56 -3.58
C VAL A 149 9.67 8.12 -4.71
N LYS A 150 10.61 8.99 -5.13
CA LYS A 150 11.48 8.76 -6.30
C LYS A 150 12.41 7.56 -6.14
N GLN A 151 12.87 7.33 -4.91
CA GLN A 151 13.79 6.24 -4.61
C GLN A 151 13.43 5.64 -3.26
N GLN A 152 12.67 4.55 -3.28
CA GLN A 152 12.48 3.74 -2.11
C GLN A 152 13.69 2.80 -2.02
N SER A 153 14.60 3.05 -1.09
CA SER A 153 15.65 2.07 -0.79
C SER A 153 14.95 0.77 -0.38
N LEU A 154 15.02 -0.26 -1.23
CA LEU A 154 14.42 -1.55 -0.94
C LEU A 154 15.10 -2.14 0.30
N ARG A 155 14.31 -2.34 1.35
CA ARG A 155 14.79 -2.86 2.61
C ARG A 155 15.07 -4.36 2.46
N PRO A 156 16.22 -4.85 2.95
CA PRO A 156 16.45 -6.28 3.05
C PRO A 156 15.38 -6.93 3.92
N SER A 157 14.83 -8.06 3.48
CA SER A 157 13.90 -8.86 4.28
C SER A 157 14.48 -10.25 4.45
N LEU A 158 14.39 -10.79 5.67
CA LEU A 158 14.78 -12.18 5.93
C LEU A 158 13.73 -13.15 5.37
N PHE A 159 12.44 -12.79 5.46
CA PHE A 159 11.31 -13.63 5.08
C PHE A 159 10.70 -13.29 3.71
N GLY A 160 11.36 -12.44 2.92
CA GLY A 160 10.74 -11.83 1.74
C GLY A 160 9.74 -10.74 2.12
N SER A 161 9.40 -9.86 1.16
CA SER A 161 8.23 -8.99 1.28
C SER A 161 7.01 -9.80 0.85
N LEU A 162 5.96 -9.84 1.66
CA LEU A 162 4.66 -10.43 1.26
C LEU A 162 3.98 -9.63 0.14
N ASN A 163 4.37 -8.35 -0.05
CA ASN A 163 3.62 -7.38 -0.86
C ASN A 163 4.44 -6.77 -2.02
N ASN A 164 5.66 -7.24 -2.30
CA ASN A 164 6.48 -6.60 -3.34
C ASN A 164 7.37 -7.62 -4.07
N ASP A 165 7.34 -7.60 -5.41
CA ASP A 165 8.02 -8.54 -6.33
C ASP A 165 9.56 -8.46 -6.31
N GLY A 166 10.17 -7.65 -5.45
CA GLY A 166 11.61 -7.54 -5.32
C GLY A 166 12.14 -8.39 -4.16
N TYR A 167 12.89 -9.45 -4.47
CA TYR A 167 13.60 -10.40 -3.58
C TYR A 167 12.98 -11.78 -3.30
N SER A 168 12.12 -12.31 -4.16
CA SER A 168 11.64 -13.71 -4.02
C SER A 168 12.69 -14.79 -4.32
N LYS A 169 13.87 -14.46 -4.89
CA LYS A 169 14.90 -15.45 -5.27
C LYS A 169 15.99 -15.71 -4.23
N SER A 170 15.95 -15.10 -3.05
CA SER A 170 17.00 -15.25 -2.02
C SER A 170 16.52 -15.45 -0.58
N SER A 171 15.21 -15.61 -0.33
CA SER A 171 14.68 -15.78 1.04
C SER A 171 15.21 -17.06 1.69
N ASP A 172 15.13 -18.19 1.00
CA ASP A 172 15.28 -19.50 1.66
C ASP A 172 16.72 -19.74 2.12
N LYS A 173 17.70 -19.32 1.30
CA LYS A 173 19.12 -19.39 1.66
C LYS A 173 19.45 -18.47 2.83
N LEU A 174 18.87 -17.26 2.87
CA LEU A 174 19.11 -16.31 3.96
C LEU A 174 18.46 -16.78 5.26
N VAL A 175 17.24 -17.32 5.20
CA VAL A 175 16.56 -17.92 6.36
C VAL A 175 17.37 -19.12 6.87
N PHE A 176 17.80 -20.00 5.98
CA PHE A 176 18.62 -21.17 6.32
C PHE A 176 19.95 -20.76 6.96
N CYS A 177 20.70 -19.82 6.37
CA CYS A 177 21.93 -19.31 6.95
C CYS A 177 21.69 -18.64 8.30
N THR A 178 20.59 -17.91 8.47
CA THR A 178 20.23 -17.30 9.75
C THR A 178 20.00 -18.37 10.81
N PHE A 179 19.16 -19.37 10.52
CA PHE A 179 18.84 -20.43 11.47
C PHE A 179 20.06 -21.27 11.83
N ILE A 180 20.83 -21.71 10.84
CA ILE A 180 22.05 -22.52 11.05
C ILE A 180 23.14 -21.72 11.76
N GLY A 181 23.33 -20.46 11.39
CA GLY A 181 24.30 -19.58 12.03
C GLY A 181 24.01 -19.40 13.52
N PHE A 182 22.75 -19.16 13.89
CA PHE A 182 22.33 -19.08 15.28
C PHE A 182 22.39 -20.43 16.01
N LEU A 183 22.06 -21.54 15.34
CA LEU A 183 22.13 -22.88 15.92
C LEU A 183 23.58 -23.24 16.27
N PHE A 184 24.52 -23.12 15.32
CA PHE A 184 25.93 -23.43 15.59
C PHE A 184 26.51 -22.52 16.67
N PHE A 185 26.24 -21.21 16.61
CA PHE A 185 26.70 -20.27 17.63
C PHE A 185 26.14 -20.62 19.02
N SER A 186 24.83 -20.89 19.10
CA SER A 186 24.15 -21.14 20.38
C SER A 186 24.52 -22.50 20.99
N VAL A 187 24.64 -23.55 20.18
CA VAL A 187 25.01 -24.89 20.68
C VAL A 187 26.44 -24.87 21.20
N SER A 188 27.38 -24.27 20.46
CA SER A 188 28.77 -24.13 20.90
C SER A 188 28.91 -23.28 22.15
N TRP A 189 28.12 -22.20 22.27
CA TRP A 189 28.08 -21.39 23.48
C TRP A 189 27.49 -22.13 24.69
N ALA A 190 26.42 -22.88 24.49
CA ALA A 190 25.79 -23.67 25.55
C ALA A 190 26.76 -24.73 26.10
N ILE A 191 27.50 -25.42 25.22
CA ILE A 191 28.49 -26.42 25.63
C ILE A 191 29.67 -25.76 26.37
N LEU A 192 30.20 -24.64 25.87
CA LEU A 192 31.29 -23.91 26.52
C LEU A 192 30.89 -23.37 27.89
N SER A 193 29.70 -22.79 28.01
CA SER A 193 29.21 -22.28 29.29
C SER A 193 28.93 -23.40 30.29
N VAL A 194 28.31 -24.50 29.87
CA VAL A 194 28.11 -25.66 30.77
C VAL A 194 29.44 -26.25 31.25
N GLY A 195 30.45 -26.37 30.37
CA GLY A 195 31.79 -26.83 30.76
C GLY A 195 32.55 -25.87 31.68
N LEU A 196 32.21 -24.57 31.67
CA LEU A 196 32.81 -23.56 32.54
C LEU A 196 32.13 -23.52 33.94
N PHE A 197 30.86 -23.91 34.04
CA PHE A 197 30.08 -23.90 35.29
C PHE A 197 30.01 -25.26 35.99
N ILE A 198 29.97 -26.36 35.24
CA ILE A 198 30.05 -27.71 35.77
C ILE A 198 31.51 -28.12 35.63
N ASN A 199 32.25 -28.03 36.74
CA ASN A 199 33.67 -28.34 36.85
C ASN A 199 33.92 -29.84 36.62
N ILE A 200 33.74 -30.33 35.38
CA ILE A 200 33.99 -31.72 34.98
C ILE A 200 35.49 -31.83 34.72
N PRO A 201 36.24 -32.67 35.47
CA PRO A 201 37.67 -32.81 35.26
C PRO A 201 37.91 -33.88 34.18
N ASN A 202 38.38 -33.50 32.98
CA ASN A 202 39.03 -34.49 32.10
C ASN A 202 39.95 -33.89 31.02
N GLU A 203 41.06 -34.58 30.73
CA GLU A 203 42.06 -34.24 29.68
C GLU A 203 41.47 -34.13 28.25
N LYS A 204 40.22 -34.54 28.03
CA LYS A 204 39.49 -34.42 26.75
C LYS A 204 38.83 -33.04 26.55
N ASP A 205 38.87 -32.17 27.54
CA ASP A 205 38.18 -30.87 27.52
C ASP A 205 38.84 -29.85 26.58
N GLU A 206 40.17 -29.86 26.43
CA GLU A 206 40.86 -28.90 25.54
C GLU A 206 40.45 -29.07 24.07
N VAL A 207 40.35 -30.31 23.59
CA VAL A 207 39.94 -30.60 22.21
C VAL A 207 38.49 -30.19 21.98
N ILE A 208 37.60 -30.45 22.94
CA ILE A 208 36.18 -30.09 22.85
C ILE A 208 36.02 -28.56 22.85
N GLN A 209 36.78 -27.84 23.67
CA GLN A 209 36.77 -26.38 23.70
C GLN A 209 37.25 -25.78 22.36
N ILE A 210 38.33 -26.30 21.78
CA ILE A 210 38.84 -25.85 20.47
C ILE A 210 37.79 -26.09 19.36
N VAL A 211 37.17 -27.27 19.34
CA VAL A 211 36.09 -27.59 18.38
C VAL A 211 34.89 -26.66 18.56
N CYS A 212 34.50 -26.35 19.80
CA CYS A 212 33.40 -25.42 20.08
C CYS A 212 33.72 -24.00 19.62
N ILE A 213 34.95 -23.51 19.84
CA ILE A 213 35.40 -22.19 19.37
C ILE A 213 35.38 -22.14 17.84
N ALA A 214 35.88 -23.18 17.17
CA ALA A 214 35.86 -23.26 15.71
C ALA A 214 34.42 -23.24 15.15
N MET A 215 33.50 -24.01 15.75
CA MET A 215 32.08 -24.01 15.38
C MET A 215 31.41 -22.65 15.63
N MET A 216 31.77 -21.95 16.71
CA MET A 216 31.28 -20.60 17.00
C MET A 216 31.73 -19.60 15.92
N LEU A 217 32.99 -19.67 15.46
CA LEU A 217 33.51 -18.85 14.36
C LEU A 217 32.80 -19.16 13.03
N VAL A 218 32.54 -20.45 12.74
CA VAL A 218 31.75 -20.85 11.56
C VAL A 218 30.34 -20.27 11.66
N GLY A 219 29.69 -20.33 12.82
CA GLY A 219 28.38 -19.71 13.06
C GLY A 219 28.38 -18.21 12.76
N LEU A 220 29.40 -17.46 13.22
CA LEU A 220 29.55 -16.03 12.95
C LEU A 220 29.75 -15.72 11.45
N ILE A 221 30.56 -16.52 10.75
CA ILE A 221 30.76 -16.38 9.30
C ILE A 221 29.45 -16.61 8.55
N VAL A 222 28.67 -17.61 8.95
CA VAL A 222 27.37 -17.90 8.34
C VAL A 222 26.37 -16.76 8.62
N LEU A 223 26.39 -16.17 9.81
CA LEU A 223 25.55 -15.01 10.19
C LEU A 223 25.94 -13.70 9.46
N TYR A 224 27.16 -13.59 8.96
CA TYR A 224 27.58 -12.41 8.18
C TYR A 224 26.76 -12.25 6.89
N PHE A 225 26.40 -13.35 6.22
CA PHE A 225 25.63 -13.32 4.97
C PHE A 225 24.26 -12.64 5.11
N PRO A 226 23.41 -12.98 6.12
CA PRO A 226 22.15 -12.27 6.34
C PRO A 226 22.33 -10.86 6.92
N LEU A 227 23.41 -10.57 7.65
CA LEU A 227 23.66 -9.23 8.22
C LEU A 227 24.21 -8.21 7.20
N LYS A 228 25.00 -8.66 6.22
CA LYS A 228 25.64 -7.78 5.22
C LYS A 228 24.65 -6.88 4.46
N PRO A 229 23.50 -7.38 3.95
CA PRO A 229 22.50 -6.54 3.29
C PRO A 229 21.96 -5.42 4.18
N TRP A 230 21.76 -5.69 5.48
CA TRP A 230 21.33 -4.69 6.46
C TRP A 230 22.36 -3.58 6.62
N LEU A 231 23.64 -3.95 6.76
CA LEU A 231 24.72 -2.98 6.89
C LEU A 231 24.82 -2.08 5.66
N THR A 232 24.69 -2.65 4.45
CA THR A 232 24.67 -1.86 3.22
C THR A 232 23.45 -0.95 3.15
N TYR A 233 22.27 -1.46 3.53
CA TYR A 233 21.04 -0.68 3.56
C TYR A 233 21.14 0.51 4.54
N PHE A 234 21.67 0.31 5.75
CA PHE A 234 21.85 1.40 6.71
C PHE A 234 22.84 2.44 6.20
N ARG A 235 23.87 2.03 5.47
CA ARG A 235 24.82 2.95 4.85
C ARG A 235 24.18 3.75 3.71
N GLU A 236 23.45 3.10 2.82
CA GLU A 236 22.79 3.76 1.67
C GLU A 236 21.64 4.66 2.12
N SER A 237 20.82 4.22 3.09
CA SER A 237 19.70 5.03 3.61
C SER A 237 20.14 6.30 4.34
N ARG A 238 21.36 6.33 4.88
CA ARG A 238 21.96 7.57 5.43
C ARG A 238 22.50 8.49 4.34
N LYS A 239 23.03 7.94 3.25
CA LYS A 239 23.61 8.73 2.16
C LYS A 239 22.54 9.35 1.25
N ASN A 240 21.49 8.57 0.97
CA ASN A 240 20.43 8.92 0.05
C ASN A 240 19.08 8.87 0.81
N PRO A 241 18.73 9.94 1.56
CA PRO A 241 17.45 9.99 2.24
C PRO A 241 16.30 9.93 1.22
N THR A 242 15.18 9.35 1.64
CA THR A 242 13.96 9.25 0.81
C THR A 242 13.46 10.65 0.46
N GLN A 243 13.36 10.92 -0.84
CA GLN A 243 12.83 12.18 -1.36
C GLN A 243 11.37 11.99 -1.76
N HIS A 244 10.52 12.84 -1.21
CA HIS A 244 9.09 12.89 -1.48
C HIS A 244 8.82 14.00 -2.50
N TYR A 245 8.04 13.67 -3.52
CA TYR A 245 7.64 14.58 -4.57
C TYR A 245 6.13 14.72 -4.59
N ILE A 246 5.67 15.91 -4.94
CA ILE A 246 4.24 16.25 -5.07
C ILE A 246 4.08 16.96 -6.40
N ALA A 247 3.10 16.52 -7.19
CA ALA A 247 2.76 17.17 -8.44
C ALA A 247 1.25 17.29 -8.63
N GLY A 248 0.86 18.40 -9.23
CA GLY A 248 -0.47 18.59 -9.81
C GLY A 248 -0.43 18.15 -11.27
N ILE A 249 -1.17 17.10 -11.59
CA ILE A 249 -1.25 16.51 -12.92
C ILE A 249 -2.58 16.90 -13.55
N PRO A 250 -2.61 17.48 -14.76
CA PRO A 250 -3.86 17.78 -15.45
C PRO A 250 -4.72 16.53 -15.60
N TRP A 251 -6.03 16.66 -15.37
CA TRP A 251 -6.98 15.55 -15.47
C TRP A 251 -7.05 14.96 -16.88
N GLU A 252 -6.79 15.78 -17.91
CA GLU A 252 -6.66 15.34 -19.30
C GLU A 252 -5.39 14.53 -19.55
N GLU A 253 -4.41 14.60 -18.65
CA GLU A 253 -3.18 13.79 -18.70
C GLU A 253 -3.27 12.54 -17.83
N VAL A 254 -4.45 12.14 -17.36
CA VAL A 254 -4.63 10.91 -16.58
C VAL A 254 -5.26 9.84 -17.46
N ALA A 255 -4.56 8.72 -17.64
CA ALA A 255 -5.12 7.55 -18.30
C ALA A 255 -5.82 6.64 -17.29
N VAL A 256 -6.90 5.98 -17.71
CA VAL A 256 -7.69 5.09 -16.84
C VAL A 256 -7.77 3.72 -17.47
N GLU A 257 -7.20 2.73 -16.76
CA GLU A 257 -7.08 1.34 -17.20
C GLU A 257 -7.85 0.44 -16.24
N PHE A 258 -8.71 -0.42 -16.75
CA PHE A 258 -9.26 -1.56 -16.01
C PHE A 258 -8.32 -2.74 -16.13
N HIS A 259 -7.88 -3.32 -15.02
CA HIS A 259 -7.10 -4.55 -15.02
C HIS A 259 -7.92 -5.69 -14.45
N GLN A 260 -7.91 -6.80 -15.17
CA GLN A 260 -8.38 -8.10 -14.73
C GLN A 260 -7.18 -9.01 -14.55
N LEU A 261 -7.05 -9.55 -13.34
CA LEU A 261 -5.94 -10.40 -12.94
C LEU A 261 -6.49 -11.74 -12.46
N GLY A 262 -6.26 -12.79 -13.25
CA GLY A 262 -6.54 -14.16 -12.83
C GLY A 262 -5.43 -14.66 -11.92
N ALA A 263 -5.72 -14.84 -10.63
CA ALA A 263 -4.79 -15.41 -9.67
C ALA A 263 -5.25 -16.81 -9.25
N MET A 264 -4.32 -17.76 -9.25
CA MET A 264 -4.55 -19.07 -8.64
C MET A 264 -4.10 -19.02 -7.18
N GLY A 265 -5.06 -19.07 -6.26
CA GLY A 265 -4.79 -19.20 -4.83
C GLY A 265 -4.88 -20.65 -4.38
N TYR A 266 -4.43 -20.91 -3.15
CA TYR A 266 -4.59 -22.22 -2.50
C TYR A 266 -6.06 -22.69 -2.39
N LEU A 267 -7.01 -21.74 -2.39
CA LEU A 267 -8.45 -21.98 -2.32
C LEU A 267 -9.12 -22.09 -3.70
N GLY A 268 -8.36 -22.00 -4.79
CA GLY A 268 -8.85 -22.05 -6.16
C GLY A 268 -8.60 -20.77 -6.97
N ALA A 269 -9.11 -20.77 -8.20
CA ALA A 269 -9.02 -19.64 -9.11
C ALA A 269 -9.81 -18.44 -8.56
N ARG A 270 -9.17 -17.28 -8.52
CA ARG A 270 -9.79 -16.00 -8.15
C ARG A 270 -9.45 -14.95 -9.19
N SER A 271 -10.48 -14.29 -9.72
CA SER A 271 -10.30 -13.10 -10.53
C SER A 271 -10.28 -11.88 -9.61
N MET A 272 -9.25 -11.06 -9.72
CA MET A 272 -9.16 -9.76 -9.09
C MET A 272 -9.35 -8.68 -10.15
N TYR A 273 -10.17 -7.68 -9.85
CA TYR A 273 -10.42 -6.56 -10.73
C TYR A 273 -9.97 -5.26 -10.05
N GLN A 274 -9.34 -4.37 -10.82
CA GLN A 274 -8.88 -3.09 -10.33
C GLN A 274 -9.05 -2.01 -11.40
N LEU A 275 -9.50 -0.82 -10.97
CA LEU A 275 -9.48 0.40 -11.77
C LEU A 275 -8.19 1.16 -11.46
N SER A 276 -7.35 1.37 -12.48
CA SER A 276 -6.02 1.96 -12.33
C SER A 276 -5.95 3.32 -13.00
N LEU A 277 -5.65 4.36 -12.22
CA LEU A 277 -5.33 5.69 -12.74
C LEU A 277 -3.84 5.77 -13.01
N VAL A 278 -3.46 5.99 -14.25
CA VAL A 278 -2.08 6.01 -14.72
C VAL A 278 -1.69 7.45 -15.05
N CYS A 279 -0.77 7.98 -14.26
CA CYS A 279 -0.36 9.37 -14.29
C CYS A 279 1.09 9.48 -14.80
N PRO A 280 1.41 10.44 -15.67
CA PRO A 280 2.78 10.73 -16.07
C PRO A 280 3.57 11.32 -14.89
N LEU A 281 4.84 10.95 -14.76
CA LEU A 281 5.72 11.61 -13.80
C LEU A 281 6.27 12.92 -14.38
N PRO A 282 6.30 14.02 -13.61
CA PRO A 282 6.98 15.24 -14.05
C PRO A 282 8.46 14.93 -14.29
N ASP A 283 9.01 15.49 -15.36
CA ASP A 283 10.39 15.35 -15.84
C ASP A 283 10.76 13.98 -16.48
N GLU A 284 9.91 12.94 -16.38
CA GLU A 284 10.19 11.61 -16.94
C GLU A 284 8.97 11.01 -17.67
N ALA A 285 8.76 11.39 -18.93
CA ALA A 285 7.60 10.98 -19.74
C ALA A 285 7.46 9.44 -19.90
N ASP A 286 8.57 8.70 -19.88
CA ASP A 286 8.58 7.25 -20.02
C ASP A 286 8.18 6.50 -18.74
N LYS A 287 8.18 7.17 -17.60
CA LYS A 287 7.79 6.57 -16.32
C LYS A 287 6.37 6.99 -15.94
N ARG A 288 5.64 6.03 -15.36
CA ARG A 288 4.25 6.20 -14.94
C ARG A 288 4.08 5.92 -13.46
N TYR A 289 3.21 6.68 -12.83
CA TYR A 289 2.71 6.44 -11.49
C TYR A 289 1.30 5.86 -11.60
N THR A 290 1.06 4.69 -11.00
CA THR A 290 -0.23 4.00 -11.10
C THR A 290 -0.89 3.93 -9.73
N VAL A 291 -2.15 4.35 -9.69
CA VAL A 291 -3.02 4.27 -8.52
C VAL A 291 -4.09 3.24 -8.81
N SER A 292 -4.09 2.13 -8.08
CA SER A 292 -5.08 1.06 -8.27
C SER A 292 -6.18 1.11 -7.21
N LEU A 293 -7.42 1.07 -7.65
CA LEU A 293 -8.62 0.95 -6.83
C LEU A 293 -9.23 -0.45 -7.05
N PRO A 294 -9.39 -1.28 -6.00
CA PRO A 294 -10.07 -2.56 -6.13
C PRO A 294 -11.54 -2.36 -6.51
N VAL A 295 -12.02 -3.15 -7.47
CA VAL A 295 -13.42 -3.23 -7.90
C VAL A 295 -13.85 -4.70 -8.01
N TYR A 296 -15.14 -4.98 -8.04
CA TYR A 296 -15.66 -6.35 -8.16
C TYR A 296 -16.01 -6.73 -9.58
N SER A 297 -16.25 -5.77 -10.48
CA SER A 297 -16.60 -6.02 -11.88
C SER A 297 -16.15 -4.90 -12.82
N GLN A 298 -16.20 -5.17 -14.12
CA GLN A 298 -15.95 -4.18 -15.16
C GLN A 298 -16.99 -3.05 -15.12
N GLN A 299 -18.27 -3.38 -14.91
CA GLN A 299 -19.33 -2.37 -14.82
C GLN A 299 -19.13 -1.44 -13.62
N GLU A 300 -18.69 -1.98 -12.48
CA GLU A 300 -18.36 -1.15 -11.32
C GLU A 300 -17.19 -0.22 -11.60
N ALA A 301 -16.16 -0.68 -12.32
CA ALA A 301 -15.07 0.18 -12.79
C ALA A 301 -15.58 1.33 -13.67
N PHE A 302 -16.51 1.08 -14.59
CA PHE A 302 -17.11 2.12 -15.42
C PHE A 302 -17.92 3.12 -14.58
N CYS A 303 -18.78 2.64 -13.69
CA CYS A 303 -19.55 3.50 -12.79
C CYS A 303 -18.67 4.35 -11.87
N LEU A 304 -17.57 3.77 -11.36
CA LEU A 304 -16.61 4.46 -10.50
C LEU A 304 -15.84 5.54 -11.28
N TYR A 305 -15.44 5.22 -12.51
CA TYR A 305 -14.82 6.19 -13.40
C TYR A 305 -15.78 7.33 -13.76
N GLU A 306 -17.04 7.04 -14.09
CA GLU A 306 -18.05 8.08 -14.34
C GLU A 306 -18.26 8.98 -13.13
N LEU A 307 -18.28 8.41 -11.92
CA LEU A 307 -18.38 9.21 -10.70
C LEU A 307 -17.22 10.21 -10.56
N ILE A 308 -15.99 9.76 -10.77
CA ILE A 308 -14.81 10.63 -10.69
C ILE A 308 -14.84 11.68 -11.80
N ARG A 309 -15.18 11.29 -13.03
CA ARG A 309 -15.30 12.21 -14.17
C ARG A 309 -16.38 13.26 -13.92
N ASP A 310 -17.55 12.86 -13.46
CA ASP A 310 -18.69 13.74 -13.22
C ASP A 310 -18.41 14.73 -12.10
N TYR A 311 -17.73 14.28 -11.03
CA TYR A 311 -17.17 15.15 -10.02
C TYR A 311 -16.15 16.14 -10.60
N MET A 312 -15.25 15.68 -11.47
CA MET A 312 -14.26 16.56 -12.09
C MET A 312 -14.93 17.58 -13.02
N GLU A 313 -16.03 17.24 -13.70
CA GLU A 313 -16.77 18.14 -14.60
C GLU A 313 -17.65 19.15 -13.86
N HIS A 314 -18.46 18.68 -12.91
CA HIS A 314 -19.53 19.45 -12.27
C HIS A 314 -19.25 19.79 -10.79
N GLY A 315 -18.11 19.36 -10.25
CA GLY A 315 -17.75 19.54 -8.85
C GLY A 315 -18.67 18.74 -7.91
N ALA A 316 -18.89 19.26 -6.71
CA ALA A 316 -19.72 18.60 -5.69
C ALA A 316 -21.16 18.33 -6.18
N LYS A 317 -21.72 19.17 -7.07
CA LYS A 317 -23.06 18.99 -7.65
C LYS A 317 -23.20 17.69 -8.47
N GLY A 318 -22.09 17.22 -9.07
CA GLY A 318 -22.05 15.94 -9.77
C GLY A 318 -22.25 14.73 -8.85
N LEU A 319 -21.93 14.88 -7.56
CA LEU A 319 -22.08 13.80 -6.60
C LEU A 319 -23.51 13.73 -6.04
N GLU A 320 -24.24 14.85 -5.96
CA GLU A 320 -25.56 14.96 -5.31
C GLU A 320 -26.63 14.06 -5.92
N HIS A 321 -26.62 13.91 -7.24
CA HIS A 321 -27.59 13.05 -7.95
C HIS A 321 -27.18 11.57 -7.95
N THR A 322 -25.97 11.27 -7.50
CA THR A 322 -25.42 9.93 -7.49
C THR A 322 -25.73 9.24 -6.17
N ALA A 323 -25.98 7.92 -6.18
CA ALA A 323 -26.10 7.12 -4.95
C ALA A 323 -24.85 7.21 -4.05
N ALA A 324 -23.72 7.67 -4.59
CA ALA A 324 -22.53 8.06 -3.84
C ALA A 324 -22.79 9.16 -2.81
N ALA A 325 -23.68 10.14 -3.04
CA ALA A 325 -24.03 11.15 -2.02
C ALA A 325 -24.74 10.53 -0.80
N LYS A 326 -25.61 9.53 -1.01
CA LYS A 326 -26.20 8.76 0.10
C LYS A 326 -25.18 7.86 0.80
N LEU A 327 -24.26 7.29 0.03
CA LEU A 327 -23.16 6.48 0.55
C LEU A 327 -22.08 7.32 1.24
N GLN A 328 -21.90 8.60 0.94
CA GLN A 328 -20.92 9.48 1.61
C GLN A 328 -21.23 9.68 3.09
N THR A 329 -22.52 9.78 3.43
CA THR A 329 -22.97 9.93 4.82
C THR A 329 -22.94 8.63 5.62
N GLU A 330 -22.86 7.45 4.99
CA GLU A 330 -23.04 6.17 5.69
C GLU A 330 -21.95 5.10 5.39
N ALA A 331 -21.29 5.13 4.23
CA ALA A 331 -20.52 3.99 3.69
C ALA A 331 -19.03 3.87 4.02
N PRO A 332 -18.25 4.96 4.11
CA PRO A 332 -16.90 4.90 4.66
C PRO A 332 -16.93 4.48 6.14
N ASP A 333 -18.05 4.78 6.81
CA ASP A 333 -18.28 4.53 8.22
C ASP A 333 -19.06 3.27 8.51
N TYR A 334 -19.71 2.56 7.57
CA TYR A 334 -20.50 1.36 7.92
C TYR A 334 -19.70 0.35 8.76
N GLY A 335 -18.42 0.13 8.47
CA GLY A 335 -17.60 -0.78 9.30
C GLY A 335 -17.27 -0.24 10.69
N ARG A 336 -17.05 1.09 10.81
CA ARG A 336 -16.72 1.77 12.07
C ARG A 336 -17.97 2.06 12.90
N ALA A 337 -18.99 2.65 12.30
CA ALA A 337 -20.31 2.90 12.86
C ALA A 337 -21.04 1.60 13.24
N ALA A 338 -20.98 0.53 12.41
CA ALA A 338 -21.57 -0.75 12.81
C ALA A 338 -20.84 -1.34 14.01
N PHE A 339 -19.50 -1.27 14.07
CA PHE A 339 -18.75 -1.73 15.23
C PHE A 339 -19.05 -0.89 16.48
N LYS A 340 -19.17 0.44 16.34
CA LYS A 340 -19.54 1.32 17.44
C LYS A 340 -20.94 1.00 17.97
N LYS A 341 -21.90 0.75 17.07
CA LYS A 341 -23.25 0.29 17.43
C LYS A 341 -23.24 -1.09 18.09
N GLU A 342 -22.41 -2.02 17.58
CA GLU A 342 -22.20 -3.36 18.16
C GLU A 342 -21.60 -3.27 19.57
N LEU A 343 -20.67 -2.33 19.78
CA LEU A 343 -20.07 -2.03 21.07
C LEU A 343 -21.13 -1.48 22.03
N GLU A 344 -21.82 -0.40 21.66
CA GLU A 344 -22.89 0.24 22.46
C GLU A 344 -23.99 -0.75 22.86
N ALA A 345 -24.39 -1.64 21.94
CA ALA A 345 -25.40 -2.67 22.21
C ALA A 345 -24.91 -3.77 23.18
N ASN A 346 -23.60 -4.01 23.27
CA ASN A 346 -23.01 -5.10 24.05
C ASN A 346 -22.14 -4.62 25.22
N GLU A 347 -22.14 -3.34 25.58
CA GLU A 347 -21.33 -2.80 26.70
C GLU A 347 -21.63 -3.51 28.03
N GLY A 348 -22.87 -3.98 28.22
CA GLY A 348 -23.28 -4.75 29.40
C GLY A 348 -22.89 -6.23 29.40
N ASN A 349 -22.30 -6.76 28.32
CA ASN A 349 -21.95 -8.17 28.18
C ASN A 349 -20.43 -8.40 28.37
N PRO A 350 -19.97 -8.82 29.57
CA PRO A 350 -18.54 -8.98 29.84
C PRO A 350 -17.88 -10.05 28.98
N LEU A 351 -18.60 -11.11 28.59
CA LEU A 351 -18.05 -12.18 27.73
C LEU A 351 -17.74 -11.67 26.32
N TRP A 352 -18.63 -10.82 25.77
CA TRP A 352 -18.42 -10.21 24.46
C TRP A 352 -17.18 -9.30 24.47
N VAL A 353 -17.05 -8.47 25.51
CA VAL A 353 -15.90 -7.58 25.70
C VAL A 353 -14.60 -8.37 25.83
N ILE A 354 -14.57 -9.42 26.66
CA ILE A 354 -13.38 -10.28 26.84
C ILE A 354 -13.00 -10.95 25.51
N TRP A 355 -13.97 -11.53 24.79
CA TRP A 355 -13.73 -12.19 23.51
C TRP A 355 -13.15 -11.21 22.45
N HIS A 356 -13.70 -10.01 22.36
CA HIS A 356 -13.26 -8.99 21.38
C HIS A 356 -11.94 -8.32 21.76
N THR A 357 -11.60 -8.33 23.05
CA THR A 357 -10.28 -7.92 23.55
C THR A 357 -9.24 -9.00 23.26
N LEU A 358 -9.54 -10.27 23.54
CA LEU A 358 -8.64 -11.41 23.29
C LEU A 358 -8.32 -11.58 21.80
N THR A 359 -9.33 -11.41 20.95
CA THR A 359 -9.16 -11.45 19.49
C THR A 359 -8.52 -10.19 18.92
N LEU A 360 -8.19 -9.18 19.76
CA LEU A 360 -7.63 -7.89 19.39
C LEU A 360 -8.48 -7.07 18.40
N ARG A 361 -9.74 -7.45 18.19
CA ARG A 361 -10.66 -6.75 17.27
C ARG A 361 -10.87 -5.31 17.71
N TYR A 362 -11.03 -5.07 19.02
CA TYR A 362 -11.14 -3.72 19.57
C TYR A 362 -9.91 -2.85 19.24
N PHE A 363 -8.70 -3.38 19.45
CA PHE A 363 -7.46 -2.67 19.15
C PHE A 363 -7.26 -2.46 17.65
N ALA A 364 -7.69 -3.40 16.81
CA ALA A 364 -7.63 -3.27 15.35
C ALA A 364 -8.49 -2.09 14.86
N HIS A 365 -9.71 -1.94 15.39
CA HIS A 365 -10.57 -0.79 15.08
C HIS A 365 -9.94 0.53 15.53
N ARG A 366 -9.42 0.59 16.76
CA ARG A 366 -8.78 1.80 17.27
C ARG A 366 -7.50 2.16 16.51
N TYR A 367 -6.71 1.15 16.12
CA TYR A 367 -5.54 1.35 15.27
C TYR A 367 -5.95 1.87 13.89
N LEU A 368 -7.01 1.32 13.29
CA LEU A 368 -7.55 1.78 12.01
C LEU A 368 -7.99 3.25 12.08
N GLU A 369 -8.75 3.63 13.11
CA GLU A 369 -9.13 5.03 13.36
C GLU A 369 -7.91 5.93 13.49
N TRP A 370 -6.90 5.51 14.25
CA TRP A 370 -5.65 6.25 14.37
C TRP A 370 -4.93 6.42 13.03
N THR A 371 -4.86 5.37 12.21
CA THR A 371 -4.23 5.44 10.88
C THR A 371 -5.00 6.32 9.90
N LEU A 372 -6.31 6.44 10.05
CA LEU A 372 -7.16 7.18 9.12
C LEU A 372 -7.37 8.64 9.53
N ASP A 373 -7.42 8.91 10.83
CA ASP A 373 -7.88 10.21 11.33
C ASP A 373 -6.74 10.99 12.03
N VAL A 374 -5.70 10.29 12.51
CA VAL A 374 -4.57 10.90 13.25
C VAL A 374 -3.29 10.94 12.42
N LEU A 375 -2.94 9.86 11.72
CA LEU A 375 -1.70 9.82 10.93
C LEU A 375 -1.66 10.82 9.77
N PRO A 376 -2.72 11.00 8.96
CA PRO A 376 -2.70 11.96 7.87
C PRO A 376 -2.54 13.40 8.38
N LYS A 377 -2.99 13.70 9.60
CA LYS A 377 -2.80 15.01 10.25
C LYS A 377 -1.33 15.31 10.56
N LYS A 378 -0.49 14.28 10.69
CA LYS A 378 0.96 14.40 10.94
C LYS A 378 1.80 14.39 9.66
N ASN A 379 1.17 14.33 8.48
CA ASN A 379 1.89 14.30 7.21
C ASN A 379 2.69 15.59 7.00
N ILE A 380 3.98 15.44 6.64
CA ILE A 380 4.92 16.55 6.41
C ILE A 380 4.46 17.47 5.27
N HIS A 381 3.70 16.92 4.33
CA HIS A 381 3.21 17.60 3.14
C HIS A 381 1.77 18.10 3.28
N ARG A 382 1.14 17.94 4.44
CA ARG A 382 -0.25 18.31 4.68
C ARG A 382 -0.52 19.77 4.36
N GLU A 383 0.35 20.68 4.80
CA GLU A 383 0.16 22.12 4.56
C GLU A 383 0.16 22.47 3.07
N ALA A 384 1.08 21.87 2.30
CA ALA A 384 1.12 22.05 0.85
C ALA A 384 -0.14 21.48 0.17
N ALA A 385 -0.63 20.32 0.62
CA ALA A 385 -1.86 19.73 0.12
C ALA A 385 -3.09 20.58 0.44
N ILE A 386 -3.18 21.14 1.66
CA ILE A 386 -4.27 22.04 2.08
C ILE A 386 -4.25 23.34 1.28
N GLN A 387 -3.09 23.96 1.13
CA GLN A 387 -2.96 25.18 0.32
C GLN A 387 -3.37 24.91 -1.13
N TRP A 388 -3.04 23.74 -1.67
CA TRP A 388 -3.45 23.36 -3.00
C TRP A 388 -4.94 23.01 -3.10
N SER A 389 -5.59 22.51 -2.05
CA SER A 389 -7.02 22.18 -2.08
C SER A 389 -7.95 23.37 -1.82
N GLN A 390 -7.41 24.56 -1.57
CA GLN A 390 -8.23 25.75 -1.36
C GLN A 390 -9.03 26.14 -2.62
N PRO A 391 -10.27 26.63 -2.44
CA PRO A 391 -11.08 27.08 -3.56
C PRO A 391 -10.43 28.28 -4.23
N ILE A 392 -10.49 28.28 -5.57
CA ILE A 392 -9.98 29.36 -6.42
C ILE A 392 -11.16 30.20 -6.91
N PRO A 393 -10.99 31.52 -7.10
CA PRO A 393 -12.01 32.37 -7.73
C PRO A 393 -12.45 31.84 -9.10
N GLU A 394 -13.74 32.02 -9.43
CA GLU A 394 -14.36 31.55 -10.68
C GLU A 394 -13.64 32.05 -11.95
N SER A 395 -13.00 33.21 -11.88
CA SER A 395 -12.22 33.80 -12.98
C SER A 395 -11.00 32.97 -13.38
N GLU A 396 -10.43 32.20 -12.45
CA GLU A 396 -9.22 31.39 -12.65
C GLU A 396 -9.54 29.90 -12.83
N TRP A 397 -10.82 29.53 -12.97
CA TRP A 397 -11.20 28.15 -13.19
C TRP A 397 -10.69 27.64 -14.53
N ALA A 398 -9.98 26.51 -14.49
CA ALA A 398 -9.51 25.84 -15.67
C ALA A 398 -10.70 25.28 -16.45
N LYS A 399 -10.78 25.64 -17.74
CA LYS A 399 -11.77 25.07 -18.65
C LYS A 399 -11.20 23.81 -19.31
N PRO A 400 -12.00 22.76 -19.49
CA PRO A 400 -11.61 21.61 -20.31
C PRO A 400 -11.23 22.07 -21.71
N SER A 401 -10.29 21.37 -22.36
CA SER A 401 -9.88 21.66 -23.73
C SER A 401 -11.07 21.62 -24.69
N GLU A 402 -11.06 22.46 -25.72
CA GLU A 402 -12.15 22.52 -26.71
C GLU A 402 -12.36 21.17 -27.40
N GLN A 403 -11.25 20.47 -27.65
CA GLN A 403 -11.25 19.13 -28.23
C GLN A 403 -11.96 18.10 -27.32
N LEU A 404 -11.71 18.14 -26.01
CA LEU A 404 -12.41 17.29 -25.04
C LEU A 404 -13.91 17.60 -25.01
N GLN A 405 -14.28 18.88 -25.04
CA GLN A 405 -15.69 19.29 -25.03
C GLN A 405 -16.42 18.82 -26.29
N GLU A 406 -15.76 18.91 -27.45
CA GLU A 406 -16.31 18.44 -28.72
C GLU A 406 -16.45 16.91 -28.73
N ALA A 407 -15.42 16.17 -28.29
CA ALA A 407 -15.47 14.72 -28.18
C ALA A 407 -16.61 14.28 -27.24
N ASN A 408 -16.72 14.89 -26.06
CA ASN A 408 -17.81 14.61 -25.12
C ASN A 408 -19.20 14.90 -25.72
N ARG A 409 -19.35 15.98 -26.50
CA ARG A 409 -20.61 16.29 -27.18
C ARG A 409 -20.98 15.21 -28.20
N ARG A 410 -20.06 14.87 -29.09
CA ARG A 410 -20.26 13.84 -30.12
C ARG A 410 -20.61 12.48 -29.49
N VAL A 411 -19.91 12.08 -28.42
CA VAL A 411 -20.19 10.84 -27.70
C VAL A 411 -21.57 10.86 -27.05
N ARG A 412 -21.97 11.95 -26.40
CA ARG A 412 -23.32 12.08 -25.80
C ARG A 412 -24.43 11.99 -26.86
N GLU A 413 -24.21 12.55 -28.05
CA GLU A 413 -25.15 12.41 -29.17
C GLU A 413 -25.27 10.97 -29.67
N LEU A 414 -24.19 10.18 -29.65
CA LEU A 414 -24.21 8.75 -29.97
C LEU A 414 -24.95 7.94 -28.90
N TYR A 415 -24.74 8.26 -27.62
CA TYR A 415 -25.48 7.64 -26.52
C TYR A 415 -26.97 7.94 -26.55
N ALA A 416 -27.36 9.17 -26.93
CA ALA A 416 -28.76 9.52 -27.15
C ALA A 416 -29.42 8.70 -28.29
N LYS A 417 -28.63 8.17 -29.22
CA LYS A 417 -29.09 7.25 -30.28
C LYS A 417 -29.14 5.78 -29.82
N GLY A 418 -28.79 5.49 -28.57
CA GLY A 418 -28.79 4.13 -28.01
C GLY A 418 -27.54 3.31 -28.35
N LEU A 419 -26.44 3.95 -28.76
CA LEU A 419 -25.15 3.28 -28.94
C LEU A 419 -24.44 3.16 -27.58
N ASP A 420 -23.72 2.07 -27.38
CA ASP A 420 -22.94 1.83 -26.16
C ASP A 420 -21.51 2.35 -26.28
N TRP A 421 -20.78 2.44 -25.17
CA TRP A 421 -19.37 2.86 -25.18
C TRP A 421 -18.49 1.93 -26.04
N GLU A 422 -18.78 0.63 -26.08
CA GLU A 422 -18.03 -0.34 -26.89
C GLU A 422 -18.33 -0.24 -28.40
N SER A 423 -19.36 0.52 -28.81
CA SER A 423 -19.75 0.65 -30.21
C SER A 423 -18.63 1.23 -31.07
N PRO A 424 -18.47 0.75 -32.32
CA PRO A 424 -17.39 1.19 -33.20
C PRO A 424 -17.48 2.69 -33.52
N GLU A 425 -18.68 3.29 -33.60
CA GLU A 425 -18.81 4.74 -33.83
C GLU A 425 -18.29 5.55 -32.65
N VAL A 426 -18.60 5.13 -31.42
CA VAL A 426 -18.13 5.81 -30.20
C VAL A 426 -16.62 5.69 -30.09
N GLN A 427 -16.07 4.49 -30.28
CA GLN A 427 -14.63 4.27 -30.25
C GLN A 427 -13.89 5.01 -31.38
N ALA A 428 -14.53 5.24 -32.54
CA ALA A 428 -13.94 6.05 -33.60
C ALA A 428 -13.76 7.51 -33.18
N VAL A 429 -14.76 8.11 -32.54
CA VAL A 429 -14.67 9.49 -31.99
C VAL A 429 -13.56 9.59 -30.94
N LEU A 430 -13.47 8.60 -30.05
CA LEU A 430 -12.42 8.57 -29.01
C LEU A 430 -11.02 8.49 -29.62
N ARG A 431 -10.83 7.65 -30.66
CA ARG A 431 -9.56 7.53 -31.38
C ARG A 431 -9.20 8.75 -32.21
N GLU A 432 -10.19 9.47 -32.73
CA GLU A 432 -9.98 10.75 -33.42
C GLU A 432 -9.40 11.76 -32.44
N TYR A 433 -10.02 11.88 -31.27
CA TYR A 433 -9.57 12.80 -30.22
C TYR A 433 -8.15 12.51 -29.72
N GLU A 434 -7.78 11.24 -29.58
CA GLU A 434 -6.41 10.84 -29.17
C GLU A 434 -5.30 11.27 -30.15
N ARG A 435 -5.64 11.52 -31.42
CA ARG A 435 -4.67 11.89 -32.46
C ARG A 435 -4.37 13.40 -32.51
N VAL A 436 -5.21 14.23 -31.89
CA VAL A 436 -5.09 15.69 -31.88
C VAL A 436 -4.33 16.15 -30.64
#